data_AF-A0A176W9Q4-F1
#
_entry.id   AF-A0A176W9Q4-F1
#
_cell.length_a   1.000
_cell.length_b   1.000
_cell.length_c   1.000
_cell.angle_alpha   90.00
_cell.angle_beta   90.00
_cell.angle_gamma   90.00
#
_symmetry.space_group_name_H-M   'P 1'
#
loop_
_entity.id
_entity.type
_entity.pdbx_description
1 polymer ?
#
loop_
_entity_poly.entity_id
_entity_poly.type
_entity_poly.pdbx_seq_one_letter_code
_entity_poly.pdbx_strand_id
1 'polypeptide(L)'
;MVLGRSTEATAPDALRAVFAEFIATFLFVFIGVGSCIAHSKLSDGPLEAAGLVCIAIAHGLAIAVTVAATANISGGHVNPAVTFGLAVGGYITIVRAAFYWIAQLLGATLAAYLLKAIILTTGLSMPIHGLGAGVSVTGGLILETVLTFVLVFVVYATAVDGKRGQIGIIAPLAIGFTVLADHFIGVPFTGASMNPARSFGPAFATMDFHNHWIYWVGPLLGGGIAGIIYDGVFMTAESDITTENEY
;
A
#
# COMPACT_ATOMS: atom_id res chain seq x y z
N MET A 1 13.60 -3.43 -14.20
CA MET A 1 12.74 -4.63 -14.16
C MET A 1 13.54 -5.91 -14.45
N VAL A 2 13.31 -6.96 -13.65
CA VAL A 2 13.91 -8.30 -13.82
C VAL A 2 12.79 -9.32 -14.08
N LEU A 3 12.92 -10.15 -15.13
CA LEU A 3 11.83 -11.04 -15.55
C LEU A 3 11.52 -12.15 -14.53
N GLY A 4 12.56 -12.77 -13.94
CA GLY A 4 12.43 -13.97 -13.10
C GLY A 4 12.50 -15.28 -13.89
N ARG A 5 12.43 -16.42 -13.19
CA ARG A 5 12.39 -17.78 -13.80
C ARG A 5 11.03 -18.41 -13.56
N SER A 6 10.54 -19.24 -14.48
CA SER A 6 9.24 -19.92 -14.33
C SER A 6 9.19 -20.83 -13.10
N THR A 7 10.32 -21.41 -12.71
CA THR A 7 10.45 -22.27 -11.52
C THR A 7 10.41 -21.49 -10.20
N GLU A 8 10.55 -20.16 -10.24
CA GLU A 8 10.46 -19.30 -9.06
C GLU A 8 9.07 -19.39 -8.41
N ALA A 9 8.02 -19.50 -9.23
CA ALA A 9 6.63 -19.58 -8.77
C ALA A 9 6.37 -20.77 -7.82
N THR A 10 7.10 -21.86 -8.01
CA THR A 10 6.95 -23.10 -7.25
C THR A 10 8.00 -23.25 -6.14
N ALA A 11 8.91 -22.29 -6.00
CA ALA A 11 9.96 -22.36 -4.99
C ALA A 11 9.36 -22.23 -3.58
N PRO A 12 9.81 -23.03 -2.59
CA PRO A 12 9.24 -23.01 -1.25
C PRO A 12 9.28 -21.64 -0.55
N ASP A 13 10.34 -20.86 -0.78
CA ASP A 13 10.46 -19.49 -0.27
C ASP A 13 9.45 -18.55 -0.93
N ALA A 14 9.26 -18.66 -2.25
CA ALA A 14 8.27 -17.86 -2.98
C ALA A 14 6.85 -18.17 -2.50
N LEU A 15 6.51 -19.45 -2.30
CA LEU A 15 5.19 -19.85 -1.80
C LEU A 15 4.92 -19.31 -0.39
N ARG A 16 5.90 -19.38 0.51
CA ARG A 16 5.80 -18.76 1.84
C ARG A 16 5.60 -17.25 1.76
N ALA A 17 6.33 -16.59 0.88
CA ALA A 17 6.25 -15.16 0.69
C ALA A 17 4.89 -14.72 0.11
N VAL A 18 4.37 -15.43 -0.88
CA VAL A 18 3.03 -15.21 -1.45
C VAL A 18 1.94 -15.40 -0.39
N PHE A 19 2.05 -16.43 0.45
CA PHE A 19 1.10 -16.64 1.53
C PHE A 19 1.21 -15.57 2.63
N ALA A 20 2.42 -15.09 2.93
CA ALA A 20 2.64 -13.97 3.84
C ALA A 20 1.98 -12.68 3.32
N GLU A 21 2.09 -12.37 2.03
CA GLU A 21 1.42 -11.23 1.39
C GLU A 21 -0.12 -11.34 1.46
N PHE A 22 -0.66 -12.55 1.27
CA PHE A 22 -2.09 -12.81 1.43
C PHE A 22 -2.55 -12.49 2.86
N ILE A 23 -1.86 -13.03 3.88
CA ILE A 23 -2.20 -12.80 5.30
C ILE A 23 -2.04 -11.33 5.67
N ALA A 24 -0.92 -10.71 5.30
CA ALA A 24 -0.65 -9.31 5.61
C ALA A 24 -1.72 -8.39 5.02
N THR A 25 -2.09 -8.61 3.76
CA THR A 25 -3.11 -7.77 3.09
C THR A 25 -4.50 -8.02 3.66
N PHE A 26 -4.82 -9.27 3.98
CA PHE A 26 -6.05 -9.61 4.71
C PHE A 26 -6.14 -8.83 6.03
N LEU A 27 -5.10 -8.90 6.88
CA LEU A 27 -5.09 -8.24 8.19
C LEU A 27 -5.16 -6.71 8.04
N PHE A 28 -4.38 -6.14 7.11
CA PHE A 28 -4.40 -4.72 6.83
C PHE A 28 -5.80 -4.22 6.42
N VAL A 29 -6.43 -4.89 5.46
CA VAL A 29 -7.78 -4.50 4.99
C VAL A 29 -8.82 -4.74 6.07
N PHE A 30 -8.73 -5.85 6.82
CA PHE A 30 -9.67 -6.16 7.89
C PHE A 30 -9.64 -5.10 8.99
N ILE A 31 -8.46 -4.68 9.45
CA ILE A 31 -8.31 -3.63 10.47
C ILE A 31 -8.70 -2.26 9.90
N GLY A 32 -8.20 -1.93 8.70
CA GLY A 32 -8.43 -0.64 8.07
C GLY A 32 -9.90 -0.39 7.75
N VAL A 33 -10.53 -1.22 6.91
CA VAL A 33 -11.97 -1.09 6.59
C VAL A 33 -12.81 -1.28 7.85
N GLY A 34 -12.43 -2.22 8.73
CA GLY A 34 -13.11 -2.44 10.00
C GLY A 34 -13.18 -1.19 10.88
N SER A 35 -12.12 -0.37 10.90
CA SER A 35 -12.13 0.91 11.62
C SER A 35 -13.14 1.91 11.06
N CYS A 36 -13.32 1.96 9.74
CA CYS A 36 -14.34 2.80 9.09
C CYS A 36 -15.76 2.33 9.43
N ILE A 37 -15.98 1.01 9.43
CA ILE A 37 -17.24 0.40 9.87
C ILE A 37 -17.52 0.70 11.35
N ALA A 38 -16.49 0.56 12.21
CA ALA A 38 -16.61 0.86 13.63
C ALA A 38 -16.97 2.32 13.87
N HIS A 39 -16.34 3.27 13.16
CA HIS A 39 -16.74 4.67 13.21
C HIS A 39 -18.22 4.86 12.81
N SER A 40 -18.64 4.28 11.70
CA SER A 40 -20.03 4.35 11.22
C SER A 40 -21.04 3.72 12.19
N LYS A 41 -20.60 2.79 13.04
CA LYS A 41 -21.45 2.17 14.08
C LYS A 41 -21.59 3.05 15.33
N LEU A 42 -20.59 3.88 15.61
CA LEU A 42 -20.50 4.68 16.83
C LEU A 42 -20.97 6.13 16.63
N SER A 43 -20.98 6.64 15.41
CA SER A 43 -21.34 8.02 15.08
C SER A 43 -22.37 8.05 13.95
N ASP A 44 -23.44 8.83 14.17
CA ASP A 44 -24.45 9.12 13.16
C ASP A 44 -24.10 10.46 12.48
N GLY A 45 -23.69 10.42 11.21
CA GLY A 45 -23.41 11.65 10.44
C GLY A 45 -22.17 11.58 9.55
N PRO A 46 -21.75 12.73 9.00
CA PRO A 46 -20.54 12.81 8.19
C PRO A 46 -19.28 12.58 9.03
N LEU A 47 -18.20 12.16 8.37
CA LEU A 47 -16.90 11.95 9.02
C LEU A 47 -16.41 13.22 9.71
N GLU A 48 -16.19 13.13 11.01
CA GLU A 48 -15.63 14.20 11.84
C GLU A 48 -14.12 14.03 12.06
N ALA A 49 -13.46 15.08 12.58
CA ALA A 49 -12.02 15.09 12.79
C ALA A 49 -11.52 13.94 13.69
N ALA A 50 -12.26 13.59 14.75
CA ALA A 50 -11.91 12.47 15.62
C ALA A 50 -11.99 11.13 14.87
N GLY A 51 -13.05 10.93 14.07
CA GLY A 51 -13.19 9.74 13.22
C GLY A 51 -12.07 9.62 12.20
N LEU A 52 -11.69 10.73 11.56
CA LEU A 52 -10.56 10.80 10.64
C LEU A 52 -9.26 10.33 11.32
N VAL A 53 -8.99 10.83 12.54
CA VAL A 53 -7.79 10.46 13.29
C VAL A 53 -7.78 8.98 13.64
N CYS A 54 -8.90 8.43 14.12
CA CYS A 54 -9.01 7.00 14.42
C CYS A 54 -8.78 6.13 13.18
N ILE A 55 -9.36 6.49 12.04
CA ILE A 55 -9.19 5.77 10.77
C ILE A 55 -7.74 5.83 10.30
N ALA A 56 -7.11 7.01 10.35
CA ALA A 56 -5.71 7.20 9.96
C ALA A 56 -4.74 6.37 10.82
N ILE A 57 -4.92 6.41 12.15
CA ILE A 57 -4.13 5.61 13.10
C ILE A 57 -4.33 4.12 12.83
N ALA A 58 -5.57 3.66 12.63
CA ALA A 58 -5.84 2.25 12.38
C ALA A 58 -5.14 1.73 11.11
N HIS A 59 -5.20 2.47 10.00
CA HIS A 59 -4.54 2.07 8.76
C HIS A 59 -3.02 2.10 8.87
N GLY A 60 -2.47 3.17 9.47
CA GLY A 60 -1.02 3.29 9.66
C GLY A 60 -0.44 2.20 10.58
N LEU A 61 -1.08 1.93 11.71
CA LEU A 61 -0.66 0.86 12.62
C LEU A 61 -0.83 -0.52 11.98
N ALA A 62 -1.90 -0.75 11.23
CA ALA A 62 -2.10 -2.01 10.53
C ALA A 62 -0.98 -2.27 9.52
N ILE A 63 -0.57 -1.26 8.75
CA ILE A 63 0.60 -1.35 7.87
C ILE A 63 1.88 -1.59 8.67
N ALA A 64 2.15 -0.80 9.71
CA ALA A 64 3.37 -0.97 10.50
C ALA A 64 3.51 -2.40 11.05
N VAL A 65 2.44 -2.94 11.63
CA VAL A 65 2.43 -4.28 12.22
C VAL A 65 2.54 -5.36 11.15
N THR A 66 1.77 -5.27 10.06
CA THR A 66 1.77 -6.31 9.01
C THR A 66 3.09 -6.34 8.24
N VAL A 67 3.66 -5.17 7.92
CA VAL A 67 5.00 -5.06 7.32
C VAL A 67 6.04 -5.62 8.28
N ALA A 68 6.04 -5.25 9.56
CA ALA A 68 7.01 -5.76 10.53
C ALA A 68 6.93 -7.29 10.68
N ALA A 69 5.71 -7.85 10.71
CA ALA A 69 5.50 -9.28 10.86
C ALA A 69 5.92 -10.10 9.63
N THR A 70 5.96 -9.49 8.44
CA THR A 70 6.19 -10.21 7.17
C THR A 70 7.44 -9.77 6.41
N ALA A 71 8.13 -8.72 6.86
CA ALA A 71 9.34 -8.19 6.21
C ALA A 71 10.41 -9.26 5.98
N ASN A 72 10.64 -10.15 6.94
CA ASN A 72 11.64 -11.22 6.84
C ASN A 72 11.17 -12.45 6.05
N ILE A 73 9.95 -12.42 5.49
CA ILE A 73 9.35 -13.52 4.73
C ILE A 73 9.10 -13.09 3.27
N SER A 74 8.39 -11.98 3.07
CA SER A 74 8.02 -11.45 1.75
C SER A 74 8.59 -10.07 1.44
N GLY A 75 9.21 -9.40 2.42
CA GLY A 75 9.48 -7.95 2.33
C GLY A 75 8.29 -7.09 2.76
N GLY A 76 7.11 -7.68 3.01
CA GLY A 76 5.93 -6.99 3.52
C GLY A 76 5.44 -5.89 2.59
N HIS A 77 5.11 -6.22 1.33
CA HIS A 77 4.65 -5.23 0.37
C HIS A 77 3.22 -4.77 0.66
N VAL A 78 2.32 -5.73 0.91
CA VAL A 78 0.90 -5.53 1.31
C VAL A 78 0.08 -4.67 0.31
N ASN A 79 0.69 -4.31 -0.82
CA ASN A 79 0.22 -3.27 -1.72
C ASN A 79 0.73 -3.52 -3.15
N PRO A 80 -0.18 -3.61 -4.14
CA PRO A 80 0.20 -3.73 -5.54
C PRO A 80 1.07 -2.57 -6.05
N ALA A 81 0.84 -1.33 -5.60
CA ALA A 81 1.62 -0.16 -6.01
C ALA A 81 3.05 -0.16 -5.46
N VAL A 82 3.25 -0.62 -4.21
CA VAL A 82 4.58 -0.86 -3.64
C VAL A 82 5.29 -1.95 -4.43
N THR A 83 4.61 -3.07 -4.68
CA THR A 83 5.14 -4.19 -5.47
C THR A 83 5.54 -3.75 -6.87
N PHE A 84 4.72 -2.91 -7.50
CA PHE A 84 5.01 -2.35 -8.82
C PHE A 84 6.22 -1.42 -8.80
N GLY A 85 6.29 -0.49 -7.83
CA GLY A 85 7.44 0.41 -7.68
C GLY A 85 8.75 -0.36 -7.56
N LEU A 86 8.78 -1.38 -6.70
CA LEU A 86 9.95 -2.25 -6.55
C LEU A 86 10.25 -3.04 -7.83
N ALA A 87 9.23 -3.50 -8.57
CA ALA A 87 9.45 -4.21 -9.84
C ALA A 87 10.08 -3.29 -10.88
N VAL A 88 9.61 -2.04 -10.99
CA VAL A 88 10.17 -0.99 -11.86
C VAL A 88 11.66 -0.81 -11.58
N GLY A 89 12.04 -0.59 -10.31
CA GLY A 89 13.45 -0.49 -9.89
C GLY A 89 14.24 -1.80 -9.88
N GLY A 90 13.61 -2.94 -10.20
CA GLY A 90 14.31 -4.23 -10.30
C GLY A 90 14.57 -4.95 -8.97
N TYR A 91 13.89 -4.56 -7.90
CA TYR A 91 14.02 -5.15 -6.55
C TYR A 91 13.08 -6.33 -6.29
N ILE A 92 12.22 -6.67 -7.26
CA ILE A 92 11.42 -7.89 -7.30
C ILE A 92 11.28 -8.35 -8.76
N THR A 93 11.20 -9.67 -8.98
CA THR A 93 10.97 -10.21 -10.33
C THR A 93 9.51 -9.99 -10.76
N ILE A 94 9.27 -9.86 -12.06
CA ILE A 94 7.91 -9.71 -12.61
C ILE A 94 7.04 -10.92 -12.25
N VAL A 95 7.60 -12.13 -12.29
CA VAL A 95 6.90 -13.36 -11.90
C VAL A 95 6.44 -13.27 -10.44
N ARG A 96 7.35 -12.96 -9.50
CA ARG A 96 6.99 -12.86 -8.08
C ARG A 96 6.02 -11.71 -7.81
N ALA A 97 6.21 -10.57 -8.48
CA ALA A 97 5.30 -9.43 -8.40
C ALA A 97 3.87 -9.78 -8.81
N ALA A 98 3.69 -10.57 -9.88
CA ALA A 98 2.38 -11.03 -10.30
C ALA A 98 1.69 -11.92 -9.25
N PHE A 99 2.43 -12.85 -8.63
CA PHE A 99 1.88 -13.66 -7.54
C PHE A 99 1.57 -12.84 -6.28
N TYR A 100 2.37 -11.83 -5.98
CA TYR A 100 2.10 -10.90 -4.87
C TYR A 100 0.79 -10.14 -5.11
N TRP A 101 0.57 -9.62 -6.32
CA TRP A 101 -0.69 -8.96 -6.66
C TRP A 101 -1.89 -9.89 -6.47
N ILE A 102 -1.82 -11.13 -6.96
CA ILE A 102 -2.90 -12.11 -6.79
C ILE A 102 -3.16 -12.35 -5.30
N ALA A 103 -2.12 -12.59 -4.49
CA ALA A 103 -2.25 -12.80 -3.05
C ALA A 103 -2.84 -11.60 -2.32
N GLN A 104 -2.37 -10.39 -2.64
CA GLN A 104 -2.86 -9.14 -2.06
C GLN A 104 -4.35 -8.93 -2.38
N LEU A 105 -4.76 -9.12 -3.64
CA LEU A 105 -6.15 -8.98 -4.05
C LEU A 105 -7.07 -10.02 -3.40
N LEU A 106 -6.63 -11.27 -3.31
CA LEU A 106 -7.38 -12.34 -2.63
C LEU A 106 -7.51 -12.07 -1.13
N GLY A 107 -6.44 -11.63 -0.47
CA GLY A 107 -6.44 -11.28 0.95
C GLY A 107 -7.39 -10.13 1.25
N ALA A 108 -7.31 -9.05 0.47
CA ALA A 108 -8.21 -7.90 0.58
C ALA A 108 -9.68 -8.28 0.36
N THR A 109 -9.95 -9.13 -0.63
CA THR A 109 -11.30 -9.59 -0.96
C THR A 109 -11.90 -10.44 0.17
N LEU A 110 -11.13 -11.39 0.71
CA LEU A 110 -11.58 -12.20 1.85
C LEU A 110 -11.90 -11.32 3.07
N ALA A 111 -11.02 -10.37 3.40
CA ALA A 111 -11.25 -9.43 4.49
C ALA A 111 -12.55 -8.64 4.32
N ALA A 112 -12.79 -8.12 3.11
CA ALA A 112 -14.00 -7.38 2.78
C ALA A 112 -15.27 -8.25 2.88
N TYR A 113 -15.26 -9.50 2.41
CA TYR A 113 -16.43 -10.38 2.57
C TYR A 113 -16.72 -10.74 4.04
N LEU A 114 -15.70 -10.98 4.86
CA LEU A 114 -15.89 -11.22 6.29
C LEU A 114 -16.46 -9.99 7.00
N LEU A 115 -15.96 -8.80 6.69
CA LEU A 115 -16.53 -7.55 7.22
C LEU A 115 -17.97 -7.32 6.73
N LYS A 116 -18.27 -7.66 5.47
CA LYS A 116 -19.63 -7.57 4.91
C LYS A 116 -20.60 -8.47 5.67
N ALA A 117 -20.17 -9.67 6.04
CA ALA A 117 -20.97 -10.59 6.83
C ALA A 117 -21.27 -10.03 8.23
N ILE A 118 -20.31 -9.34 8.85
CA ILE A 118 -20.49 -8.71 10.18
C ILE A 118 -21.54 -7.60 10.15
N ILE A 119 -21.59 -6.81 9.07
CA ILE A 119 -22.51 -5.66 8.97
C ILE A 119 -23.87 -5.99 8.34
N LEU A 120 -24.09 -7.23 7.89
CA LEU A 120 -25.27 -7.60 7.10
C LEU A 120 -26.61 -7.27 7.78
N THR A 121 -26.66 -7.36 9.10
CA THR A 121 -27.86 -7.12 9.91
C THR A 121 -27.87 -5.77 10.63
N THR A 122 -26.83 -4.95 10.44
CA THR A 122 -26.67 -3.69 11.20
C THR A 122 -27.26 -2.48 10.47
N GLY A 123 -27.61 -2.63 9.19
CA GLY A 123 -28.04 -1.52 8.32
C GLY A 123 -26.88 -0.65 7.81
N LEU A 124 -25.64 -0.96 8.19
CA LEU A 124 -24.46 -0.25 7.72
C LEU A 124 -24.08 -0.67 6.29
N SER A 125 -23.45 0.24 5.56
CA SER A 125 -22.91 -0.02 4.23
C SER A 125 -21.41 -0.32 4.31
N MET A 126 -20.91 -1.11 3.35
CA MET A 126 -19.48 -1.38 3.22
C MET A 126 -18.73 -0.12 2.77
N PRO A 127 -17.70 0.34 3.50
CA PRO A 127 -16.89 1.46 3.06
C PRO A 127 -16.08 1.10 1.80
N ILE A 128 -16.34 1.82 0.71
CA ILE A 128 -15.57 1.76 -0.54
C ILE A 128 -14.89 3.11 -0.76
N HIS A 129 -13.73 3.13 -1.40
CA HIS A 129 -13.13 4.40 -1.79
C HIS A 129 -13.93 5.04 -2.93
N GLY A 130 -14.17 6.34 -2.79
CA GLY A 130 -14.84 7.16 -3.79
C GLY A 130 -14.36 8.61 -3.72
N LEU A 131 -14.70 9.39 -4.74
CA LEU A 131 -14.42 10.82 -4.74
C LEU A 131 -15.37 11.53 -3.77
N GLY A 132 -14.81 12.32 -2.87
CA GLY A 132 -15.56 13.19 -1.96
C GLY A 132 -16.37 14.24 -2.73
N ALA A 133 -17.38 14.81 -2.07
CA ALA A 133 -18.25 15.82 -2.68
C ALA A 133 -17.43 17.01 -3.21
N GLY A 134 -17.60 17.34 -4.50
CA GLY A 134 -16.88 18.44 -5.15
C GLY A 134 -15.47 18.12 -5.63
N VAL A 135 -14.96 16.90 -5.39
CA VAL A 135 -13.64 16.47 -5.88
C VAL A 135 -13.74 16.04 -7.34
N SER A 136 -12.93 16.64 -8.20
CA SER A 136 -12.86 16.26 -9.62
C SER A 136 -12.10 14.95 -9.80
N VAL A 137 -12.41 14.21 -10.87
CA VAL A 137 -11.71 12.98 -11.27
C VAL A 137 -10.19 13.21 -11.39
N THR A 138 -9.79 14.30 -12.05
CA THR A 138 -8.37 14.67 -12.21
C THR A 138 -7.72 15.02 -10.88
N GLY A 139 -8.41 15.76 -10.01
CA GLY A 139 -7.90 16.09 -8.68
C GLY A 139 -7.70 14.85 -7.82
N GLY A 140 -8.66 13.91 -7.82
CA GLY A 140 -8.53 12.65 -7.11
C GLY A 140 -7.38 11.77 -7.64
N LEU A 141 -7.20 11.72 -8.96
CA LEU A 141 -6.08 11.01 -9.59
C LEU A 141 -4.72 11.59 -9.17
N ILE A 142 -4.55 12.91 -9.26
CA ILE A 142 -3.32 13.58 -8.86
C ILE A 142 -3.03 13.32 -7.38
N LEU A 143 -4.06 13.43 -6.52
CA LEU A 143 -3.89 13.20 -5.09
C LEU A 143 -3.41 11.76 -4.82
N GLU A 144 -4.08 10.75 -5.36
CA GLU A 144 -3.66 9.34 -5.18
C GLU A 144 -2.26 9.06 -5.73
N THR A 145 -1.87 9.71 -6.84
CA THR A 145 -0.49 9.63 -7.34
C THR A 145 0.51 10.20 -6.34
N VAL A 146 0.26 11.38 -5.77
CA VAL A 146 1.18 12.02 -4.82
C VAL A 146 1.26 11.22 -3.51
N LEU A 147 0.13 10.83 -2.91
CA LEU A 147 0.14 10.04 -1.67
C LEU A 147 0.92 8.73 -1.86
N THR A 148 0.68 8.03 -2.97
CA THR A 148 1.38 6.77 -3.23
C THR A 148 2.86 6.98 -3.54
N PHE A 149 3.21 8.09 -4.19
CA PHE A 149 4.61 8.47 -4.37
C PHE A 149 5.32 8.61 -3.02
N VAL A 150 4.71 9.33 -2.07
CA VAL A 150 5.28 9.52 -0.71
C VAL A 150 5.48 8.17 -0.03
N LEU A 151 4.45 7.30 -0.04
CA LEU A 151 4.52 5.95 0.51
C LEU A 151 5.68 5.14 -0.08
N VAL A 152 5.75 5.02 -1.41
CA VAL A 152 6.75 4.17 -2.06
C VAL A 152 8.15 4.79 -1.96
N PHE A 153 8.27 6.11 -1.94
CA PHE A 153 9.54 6.80 -1.67
C PHE A 153 10.09 6.43 -0.28
N VAL A 154 9.24 6.42 0.75
CA VAL A 154 9.63 6.00 2.10
C VAL A 154 9.97 4.51 2.16
N VAL A 155 9.24 3.65 1.44
CA VAL A 155 9.62 2.22 1.31
C VAL A 155 11.02 2.09 0.74
N TYR A 156 11.33 2.81 -0.33
CA TYR A 156 12.66 2.79 -0.92
C TYR A 156 13.74 3.24 0.07
N ALA A 157 13.54 4.40 0.69
CA ALA A 157 14.51 4.99 1.61
C ALA A 157 14.80 4.12 2.83
N THR A 158 13.77 3.47 3.36
CA THR A 158 13.86 2.79 4.65
C THR A 158 14.05 1.28 4.51
N ALA A 159 13.53 0.65 3.45
CA ALA A 159 13.53 -0.81 3.32
C ALA A 159 14.33 -1.35 2.12
N VAL A 160 14.54 -0.56 1.07
CA VAL A 160 15.18 -1.02 -0.17
C VAL A 160 16.63 -0.56 -0.26
N ASP A 161 16.89 0.72 0.03
CA ASP A 161 18.23 1.33 -0.10
C ASP A 161 19.27 0.55 0.70
N GLY A 162 20.37 0.14 0.05
CA GLY A 162 21.48 -0.54 0.70
C GLY A 162 22.22 0.35 1.71
N LYS A 163 22.14 1.68 1.55
CA LYS A 163 22.74 2.69 2.43
C LYS A 163 21.90 3.02 3.66
N ARG A 164 20.71 2.43 3.80
CA ARG A 164 19.75 2.73 4.88
C ARG A 164 20.32 2.60 6.31
N GLY A 165 21.31 1.74 6.52
CA GLY A 165 21.89 1.49 7.84
C GLY A 165 20.83 1.19 8.91
N GLN A 166 20.88 1.90 10.03
CA GLN A 166 19.94 1.73 11.15
C GLN A 166 18.50 2.17 10.84
N ILE A 167 18.28 2.98 9.79
CA ILE A 167 16.93 3.38 9.38
C ILE A 167 16.09 2.14 9.00
N GLY A 168 16.74 1.08 8.50
CA GLY A 168 16.09 -0.21 8.21
C GLY A 168 15.39 -0.86 9.41
N ILE A 169 15.83 -0.57 10.64
CA ILE A 169 15.21 -1.11 11.86
C ILE A 169 13.80 -0.53 12.06
N ILE A 170 13.61 0.74 11.71
CA ILE A 170 12.34 1.44 11.88
C ILE A 170 11.50 1.46 10.60
N ALA A 171 11.93 0.80 9.53
CA ALA A 171 11.25 0.83 8.24
C ALA A 171 9.76 0.47 8.31
N PRO A 172 9.33 -0.60 9.01
CA PRO A 172 7.90 -0.89 9.14
C PRO A 172 7.11 0.25 9.78
N LEU A 173 7.67 0.88 10.82
CA LEU A 173 7.03 2.00 11.52
C LEU A 173 6.98 3.26 10.63
N ALA A 174 8.06 3.57 9.93
CA ALA A 174 8.13 4.70 9.00
C ALA A 174 7.11 4.55 7.86
N ILE A 175 7.00 3.35 7.28
CA ILE A 175 6.03 3.04 6.22
C ILE A 175 4.60 3.18 6.78
N GLY A 176 4.31 2.63 7.96
CA GLY A 176 2.99 2.77 8.58
C GLY A 176 2.62 4.21 8.94
N PHE A 177 3.56 4.99 9.47
CA PHE A 177 3.33 6.41 9.75
C PHE A 177 3.20 7.26 8.50
N THR A 178 3.79 6.85 7.38
CA THR A 178 3.55 7.50 6.08
C THR A 178 2.11 7.31 5.66
N VAL A 179 1.60 6.08 5.72
CA VAL A 179 0.17 5.79 5.44
C VAL A 179 -0.74 6.59 6.38
N LEU A 180 -0.41 6.67 7.67
CA LEU A 180 -1.15 7.49 8.63
C LEU A 180 -1.20 8.97 8.21
N ALA A 181 -0.04 9.56 7.90
CA ALA A 181 0.06 10.96 7.50
C ALA A 181 -0.73 11.24 6.21
N ASP A 182 -0.61 10.35 5.22
CA ASP A 182 -1.36 10.45 3.97
C ASP A 182 -2.87 10.32 4.19
N HIS A 183 -3.32 9.54 5.18
CA HIS A 183 -4.75 9.47 5.54
C HIS A 183 -5.28 10.80 6.08
N PHE A 184 -4.49 11.58 6.82
CA PHE A 184 -4.93 12.91 7.29
C PHE A 184 -5.24 13.86 6.13
N ILE A 185 -4.64 13.63 4.97
CA ILE A 185 -4.90 14.42 3.76
C ILE A 185 -5.98 13.74 2.93
N GLY A 186 -5.78 12.48 2.53
CA GLY A 186 -6.55 11.86 1.45
C GLY A 186 -7.97 11.40 1.82
N VAL A 187 -8.23 11.08 3.10
CA VAL A 187 -9.51 10.45 3.48
C VAL A 187 -10.72 11.32 3.13
N PRO A 188 -10.74 12.65 3.40
CA PRO A 188 -11.85 13.51 3.01
C PRO A 188 -12.06 13.69 1.50
N PHE A 189 -11.04 13.44 0.67
CA PHE A 189 -11.09 13.73 -0.77
C PHE A 189 -11.24 12.49 -1.65
N THR A 190 -10.48 11.44 -1.40
CA THR A 190 -10.46 10.20 -2.22
C THR A 190 -10.65 8.94 -1.39
N GLY A 191 -10.65 9.06 -0.06
CA GLY A 191 -10.59 7.93 0.86
C GLY A 191 -9.16 7.50 1.23
N ALA A 192 -8.13 8.13 0.67
CA ALA A 192 -6.70 7.81 0.88
C ALA A 192 -6.35 6.35 0.55
N SER A 193 -6.49 5.96 -0.72
CA SER A 193 -6.24 4.58 -1.12
C SER A 193 -4.77 4.18 -0.97
N MET A 194 -3.90 4.82 -1.75
CA MET A 194 -2.50 4.45 -1.99
C MET A 194 -2.24 2.99 -2.42
N ASN A 195 -3.27 2.16 -2.45
CA ASN A 195 -3.19 0.71 -2.45
C ASN A 195 -4.34 0.14 -3.28
N PRO A 196 -4.06 -0.35 -4.49
CA PRO A 196 -5.08 -0.94 -5.35
C PRO A 196 -5.80 -2.13 -4.73
N ALA A 197 -5.09 -3.00 -3.98
CA ALA A 197 -5.72 -4.16 -3.33
C ALA A 197 -6.68 -3.73 -2.22
N ARG A 198 -6.29 -2.73 -1.40
CA ARG A 198 -7.20 -2.11 -0.42
C ARG A 198 -8.48 -1.72 -1.13
N SER A 199 -8.40 -0.89 -2.18
CA SER A 199 -9.59 -0.37 -2.85
C SER A 199 -10.41 -1.49 -3.49
N PHE A 200 -9.74 -2.48 -4.06
CA PHE A 200 -10.37 -3.57 -4.80
C PHE A 200 -11.22 -4.46 -3.92
N GLY A 201 -10.76 -4.86 -2.73
CA GLY A 201 -11.48 -5.80 -1.88
C GLY A 201 -12.93 -5.38 -1.58
N PRO A 202 -13.17 -4.20 -0.98
CA PRO A 202 -14.51 -3.67 -0.71
C PRO A 202 -15.35 -3.42 -1.98
N ALA A 203 -14.73 -2.92 -3.05
CA ALA A 203 -15.38 -2.71 -4.35
C ALA A 203 -15.90 -4.03 -4.93
N PHE A 204 -15.07 -5.07 -4.91
CA PHE A 204 -15.45 -6.41 -5.36
C PHE A 204 -16.53 -7.04 -4.48
N ALA A 205 -16.41 -6.92 -3.16
CA ALA A 205 -17.41 -7.45 -2.23
C ALA A 205 -18.80 -6.80 -2.38
N THR A 206 -18.85 -5.58 -2.92
CA THR A 206 -20.09 -4.82 -3.17
C THR A 206 -20.52 -4.81 -4.63
N MET A 207 -19.64 -5.24 -5.55
CA MET A 207 -19.78 -5.07 -6.99
C MET A 207 -19.96 -3.61 -7.44
N ASP A 208 -19.37 -2.67 -6.70
CA ASP A 208 -19.34 -1.25 -7.03
C ASP A 208 -17.92 -0.82 -7.41
N PHE A 209 -17.77 -0.46 -8.69
CA PHE A 209 -16.50 -0.04 -9.28
C PHE A 209 -16.54 1.41 -9.80
N HIS A 210 -17.47 2.25 -9.30
CA HIS A 210 -17.57 3.63 -9.75
C HIS A 210 -16.25 4.40 -9.53
N ASN A 211 -15.69 4.96 -10.62
CA ASN A 211 -14.38 5.62 -10.64
C ASN A 211 -13.21 4.78 -10.09
N HIS A 212 -13.38 3.47 -9.96
CA HIS A 212 -12.42 2.59 -9.29
C HIS A 212 -11.03 2.57 -9.96
N TRP A 213 -10.98 2.80 -11.27
CA TRP A 213 -9.75 2.86 -12.04
C TRP A 213 -8.74 3.89 -11.51
N ILE A 214 -9.21 4.96 -10.86
CA ILE A 214 -8.35 5.98 -10.24
C ILE A 214 -7.44 5.36 -9.17
N TYR A 215 -7.95 4.39 -8.42
CA TYR A 215 -7.23 3.69 -7.36
C TYR A 215 -6.30 2.60 -7.87
N TRP A 216 -6.22 2.42 -9.20
CA TRP A 216 -5.18 1.66 -9.86
C TRP A 216 -4.18 2.60 -10.51
N VAL A 217 -4.65 3.48 -11.40
CA VAL A 217 -3.78 4.36 -12.18
C VAL A 217 -3.02 5.33 -11.29
N GLY A 218 -3.70 6.00 -10.34
CA GLY A 218 -3.07 6.96 -9.43
C GLY A 218 -1.95 6.31 -8.64
N PRO A 219 -2.23 5.24 -7.86
CA PRO A 219 -1.21 4.55 -7.09
C PRO A 219 -0.08 3.93 -7.92
N LEU A 220 -0.38 3.29 -9.06
CA LEU A 220 0.66 2.71 -9.92
C LEU A 220 1.58 3.78 -10.51
N LEU A 221 1.04 4.94 -10.91
CA LEU A 221 1.86 6.07 -11.36
C LEU A 221 2.75 6.57 -10.21
N GLY A 222 2.18 6.81 -9.03
CA GLY A 222 2.94 7.30 -7.87
C GLY A 222 4.07 6.35 -7.47
N GLY A 223 3.76 5.06 -7.34
CA GLY A 223 4.74 4.03 -6.99
C GLY A 223 5.80 3.83 -8.06
N GLY A 224 5.43 3.85 -9.33
CA GLY A 224 6.38 3.77 -10.44
C GLY A 224 7.34 4.96 -10.50
N ILE A 225 6.81 6.19 -10.37
CA ILE A 225 7.62 7.42 -10.34
C ILE A 225 8.57 7.40 -9.13
N ALA A 226 8.10 7.01 -7.94
CA ALA A 226 8.94 6.88 -6.76
C ALA A 226 10.07 5.88 -6.97
N GLY A 227 9.78 4.70 -7.54
CA GLY A 227 10.79 3.70 -7.84
C GLY A 227 11.85 4.18 -8.83
N ILE A 228 11.45 4.89 -9.89
CA ILE A 228 12.38 5.47 -10.89
C ILE A 228 13.26 6.54 -10.25
N ILE A 229 12.66 7.48 -9.52
CA ILE A 229 13.39 8.61 -8.93
C ILE A 229 14.33 8.12 -7.84
N TYR A 230 13.86 7.27 -6.92
CA TYR A 230 14.69 6.85 -5.80
C TYR A 230 15.89 6.01 -6.27
N ASP A 231 15.64 5.01 -7.12
CA ASP A 231 16.67 4.16 -7.68
C ASP A 231 17.69 4.95 -8.52
N GLY A 232 17.19 5.76 -9.47
CA GLY A 232 18.03 6.45 -10.45
C GLY A 232 18.76 7.69 -9.95
N VAL A 233 18.32 8.30 -8.84
CA VAL A 233 18.92 9.54 -8.31
C VAL A 233 19.61 9.33 -6.97
N PHE A 234 19.00 8.53 -6.07
CA PHE A 234 19.47 8.45 -4.69
C PHE A 234 20.24 7.16 -4.40
N MET A 235 20.05 6.09 -5.18
CA MET A 235 20.75 4.81 -5.00
C MET A 235 21.91 4.58 -5.97
N THR A 236 22.25 5.55 -6.82
CA THR A 236 23.45 5.48 -7.67
C THR A 236 24.73 5.49 -6.81
N ALA A 237 25.75 4.74 -7.25
CA ALA A 237 27.07 4.78 -6.64
C ALA A 237 27.62 6.21 -6.68
N GLU A 238 28.26 6.67 -5.58
CA GLU A 238 29.07 7.89 -5.63
C GLU A 238 30.11 7.70 -6.74
N SER A 239 30.20 8.67 -7.65
CA SER A 239 31.36 8.73 -8.54
C SER A 239 32.57 8.86 -7.65
N ASP A 240 33.45 7.87 -7.66
CA ASP A 240 34.75 7.95 -7.01
C ASP A 240 35.44 9.23 -7.48
N ILE A 241 35.41 10.27 -6.64
CA ILE A 241 36.36 11.38 -6.74
C ILE A 241 37.67 10.79 -6.22
N THR A 242 38.29 9.97 -7.05
CA THR A 242 39.63 9.47 -6.86
C THR A 242 40.55 10.68 -6.91
N THR A 243 41.00 11.08 -5.74
CA THR A 243 42.41 11.35 -5.41
C THR A 243 43.40 11.26 -6.59
N GLU A 244 43.35 12.23 -7.51
CA GLU A 244 44.50 12.65 -8.30
C GLU A 244 44.94 13.99 -7.72
N ASN A 245 45.76 13.97 -6.69
CA ASN A 245 46.69 15.04 -6.30
C ASN A 245 47.49 14.56 -5.09
N GLU A 246 48.53 13.77 -5.35
CA GLU A 246 49.78 13.76 -4.59
C GLU A 246 50.81 12.95 -5.39
N TYR A 247 51.50 13.64 -6.29
CA TYR A 247 52.85 13.30 -6.78
C TYR A 247 53.84 14.27 -6.16
#